data_AF-A0A3C0UFJ3-F1
#
_entry.id   AF-A0A3C0UFJ3-F1
#
_cell.length_a   1.000
_cell.length_b   1.000
_cell.length_c   1.000
_cell.angle_alpha   90.00
_cell.angle_beta   90.00
_cell.angle_gamma   90.00
#
_symmetry.space_group_name_H-M   'P 1'
#
loop_
_entity.id
_entity.type
_entity.pdbx_description
1 polymer ?
#
loop_
_entity_poly.entity_id
_entity_poly.type
_entity_poly.pdbx_seq_one_letter_code
_entity_poly.pdbx_strand_id
1 'polypeptide(L)'
;MEKQTAQGQAQDNAMPDGALQGLNEALGQEFNSKVAAKQNEISVRLNQKVDQLRRDLAGQFDAYNKEMDETYQNQIFSLQLKLKTVQLSKEEMEALQKQLEQLQGERSAKLAAKEKELSGQLEAVMAPEKAAAEKELSAYANEVNTALQQQAAVKSAEIAARMQTAPLQSQAGQGRTETEQKAALKSQEITVLQDCIIKDIQDKTAKIAAERSLEAVLGVYKVNVSAVDITDAVIAEIKK
;
A
#
# COMPACT_ATOMS: atom_id res chain seq x y z
N MET A 1 19.10 67.00 -34.69
CA MET A 1 17.69 66.57 -34.68
C MET A 1 17.63 65.35 -35.60
N GLU A 2 17.20 64.14 -35.26
CA GLU A 2 16.45 63.60 -34.13
C GLU A 2 16.63 62.06 -34.09
N LYS A 3 16.80 61.56 -32.85
CA LYS A 3 16.35 60.28 -32.24
C LYS A 3 16.31 58.97 -33.07
N GLN A 4 17.24 58.09 -32.71
CA GLN A 4 17.00 56.66 -32.47
C GLN A 4 16.23 56.46 -31.14
N THR A 5 15.17 55.64 -31.17
CA THR A 5 14.65 54.80 -30.06
C THR A 5 13.75 53.76 -30.74
N ALA A 6 14.07 52.46 -30.84
CA ALA A 6 14.24 51.46 -29.78
C ALA A 6 13.02 51.40 -28.84
N GLN A 7 12.01 50.62 -29.23
CA GLN A 7 11.09 49.92 -28.33
C GLN A 7 11.13 48.46 -28.81
N GLY A 8 11.84 47.56 -28.15
CA GLY A 8 11.76 47.31 -26.71
C GLY A 8 10.71 46.24 -26.54
N GLN A 9 11.10 45.01 -26.88
CA GLN A 9 10.38 43.80 -26.52
C GLN A 9 10.23 43.82 -25.00
N ALA A 10 9.02 44.13 -24.53
CA ALA A 10 8.57 43.68 -23.23
C ALA A 10 8.35 42.17 -23.35
N GLN A 11 9.45 41.40 -23.34
CA GLN A 11 9.37 40.00 -23.01
C GLN A 11 9.23 39.95 -21.50
N ASP A 12 7.98 39.76 -21.12
CA ASP A 12 7.49 39.71 -19.76
C ASP A 12 8.37 38.77 -18.92
N ASN A 13 8.75 39.32 -17.79
CA ASN A 13 9.75 38.80 -16.87
C ASN A 13 9.07 37.77 -15.97
N ALA A 14 8.76 36.58 -16.50
CA ALA A 14 8.05 35.54 -15.75
C ALA A 14 8.99 34.40 -15.37
N MET A 15 9.73 34.53 -14.26
CA MET A 15 10.21 33.38 -13.49
C MET A 15 10.44 33.77 -12.02
N PRO A 16 9.40 33.56 -11.18
CA PRO A 16 9.55 32.98 -9.84
C PRO A 16 8.63 31.78 -9.58
N ASP A 17 7.69 31.46 -10.47
CA ASP A 17 6.64 30.46 -10.21
C ASP A 17 7.11 28.99 -10.27
N GLY A 18 8.10 28.66 -11.10
CA GLY A 18 8.49 27.27 -11.34
C GLY A 18 9.04 26.52 -10.12
N ALA A 19 9.76 27.19 -9.21
CA ALA A 19 10.34 26.56 -8.02
C ALA A 19 9.29 26.27 -6.93
N LEU A 20 8.30 27.16 -6.77
CA LEU A 20 7.16 26.94 -5.86
C LEU A 20 6.20 25.89 -6.42
N GLN A 21 6.02 25.87 -7.74
CA GLN A 21 5.18 24.90 -8.43
C GLN A 21 5.77 23.49 -8.34
N GLY A 22 7.08 23.33 -8.59
CA GLY A 22 7.78 22.05 -8.43
C GLY A 22 7.82 21.55 -6.98
N LEU A 23 7.91 22.46 -5.99
CA LEU A 23 7.78 22.10 -4.57
C LEU A 23 6.39 21.55 -4.25
N ASN A 24 5.33 22.18 -4.76
CA ASN A 24 3.96 21.75 -4.52
C ASN A 24 3.65 20.39 -5.18
N GLU A 25 4.17 20.16 -6.39
CA GLU A 25 4.07 18.86 -7.08
C GLU A 25 4.80 17.75 -6.32
N ALA A 26 6.03 18.01 -5.86
CA ALA A 26 6.79 17.03 -5.08
C ALA A 26 6.11 16.67 -3.75
N LEU A 27 5.54 17.67 -3.05
CA LEU A 27 4.78 17.43 -1.82
C LEU A 27 3.48 16.66 -2.09
N GLY A 28 2.80 16.93 -3.20
CA GLY A 28 1.62 16.17 -3.63
C GLY A 28 1.94 14.71 -3.96
N GLN A 29 3.05 14.47 -4.63
CA GLN A 29 3.55 13.10 -4.89
C GLN A 29 3.92 12.39 -3.59
N GLU A 30 4.61 13.08 -2.67
CA GLU A 30 4.98 12.52 -1.36
C GLU A 30 3.74 12.17 -0.53
N PHE A 31 2.72 13.04 -0.50
CA PHE A 31 1.44 12.78 0.14
C PHE A 31 0.80 11.51 -0.40
N ASN A 32 0.62 11.44 -1.73
CA ASN A 32 -0.01 10.31 -2.40
C ASN A 32 0.76 9.01 -2.15
N SER A 33 2.08 9.05 -2.21
CA SER A 33 2.94 7.88 -1.95
C SER A 33 2.79 7.37 -0.51
N LYS A 34 2.86 8.26 0.49
CA LYS A 34 2.71 7.89 1.90
C LYS A 34 1.33 7.33 2.21
N VAL A 35 0.27 7.98 1.75
CA VAL A 35 -1.10 7.51 1.96
C VAL A 35 -1.33 6.17 1.25
N ALA A 36 -0.83 5.99 0.03
CA ALA A 36 -0.93 4.73 -0.69
C ALA A 36 -0.18 3.60 0.02
N ALA A 37 1.02 3.87 0.53
CA ALA A 37 1.79 2.89 1.31
C ALA A 37 1.02 2.46 2.57
N LYS A 38 0.44 3.42 3.31
CA LYS A 38 -0.37 3.11 4.49
C LYS A 38 -1.65 2.36 4.14
N GLN A 39 -2.31 2.72 3.05
CA GLN A 39 -3.50 2.01 2.57
C GLN A 39 -3.17 0.55 2.20
N ASN A 40 -2.02 0.30 1.58
CA ASN A 40 -1.57 -1.05 1.27
C ASN A 40 -1.28 -1.86 2.55
N GLU A 41 -0.57 -1.28 3.51
CA GLU A 41 -0.31 -1.90 4.82
C GLU A 41 -1.61 -2.31 5.52
N ILE A 42 -2.58 -1.39 5.59
CA ILE A 42 -3.90 -1.65 6.17
C ILE A 42 -4.63 -2.76 5.41
N SER A 43 -4.58 -2.75 4.08
CA SER A 43 -5.22 -3.75 3.24
C SER A 43 -4.62 -5.15 3.44
N VAL A 44 -3.30 -5.25 3.49
CA VAL A 44 -2.59 -6.50 3.79
C VAL A 44 -2.98 -7.02 5.18
N ARG A 45 -2.97 -6.16 6.19
CA ARG A 45 -3.36 -6.52 7.57
C ARG A 45 -4.80 -7.01 7.65
N LEU A 46 -5.74 -6.32 7.00
CA LEU A 46 -7.15 -6.74 6.95
C LEU A 46 -7.32 -8.07 6.23
N ASN A 47 -6.67 -8.27 5.09
CA ASN A 47 -6.75 -9.52 4.33
C ASN A 47 -6.19 -10.71 5.14
N GLN A 48 -5.05 -10.54 5.80
CA GLN A 48 -4.49 -11.56 6.69
C GLN A 48 -5.46 -11.94 7.81
N LYS A 49 -6.16 -10.95 8.39
CA LYS A 49 -7.15 -11.17 9.44
C LYS A 49 -8.40 -11.89 8.92
N VAL A 50 -8.89 -11.51 7.73
CA VAL A 50 -10.00 -12.21 7.06
C VAL A 50 -9.62 -13.67 6.78
N ASP A 51 -8.43 -13.91 6.23
CA ASP A 51 -7.98 -15.25 5.90
C ASP A 51 -7.82 -16.12 7.15
N GLN A 52 -7.27 -15.55 8.22
CA GLN A 52 -7.15 -16.24 9.50
C GLN A 52 -8.53 -16.60 10.07
N LEU A 53 -9.43 -15.62 10.12
CA LEU A 53 -10.77 -15.83 10.65
C LEU A 53 -11.55 -16.85 9.80
N ARG A 54 -11.42 -16.83 8.47
CA ARG A 54 -12.00 -17.84 7.59
C ARG A 54 -11.48 -19.23 7.87
N ARG A 55 -10.17 -19.40 8.08
CA ARG A 55 -9.58 -20.69 8.45
C ARG A 55 -10.11 -21.18 9.80
N ASP A 56 -10.20 -20.29 10.79
CA ASP A 56 -10.68 -20.64 12.12
C ASP A 56 -12.17 -21.03 12.08
N LEU A 57 -13.00 -20.28 11.36
CA LEU A 57 -14.42 -20.60 11.18
C LEU A 57 -14.64 -21.89 10.37
N ALA A 58 -13.83 -22.14 9.35
CA ALA A 58 -13.86 -23.40 8.61
C ALA A 58 -13.51 -24.58 9.53
N GLY A 59 -12.48 -24.44 10.37
CA GLY A 59 -12.12 -25.45 11.36
C GLY A 59 -13.24 -25.72 12.38
N GLN A 60 -13.93 -24.67 12.83
CA GLN A 60 -15.11 -24.82 13.70
C GLN A 60 -16.27 -25.53 13.00
N PHE A 61 -16.54 -25.21 11.73
CA PHE A 61 -17.57 -25.87 10.95
C PHE A 61 -17.23 -27.35 10.73
N ASP A 62 -15.99 -27.67 10.38
CA ASP A 62 -15.53 -29.05 10.19
C ASP A 62 -15.63 -29.86 11.48
N ALA A 63 -15.25 -29.28 12.62
CA ALA A 63 -15.41 -29.92 13.92
C ALA A 63 -16.89 -30.19 14.23
N TYR A 64 -17.76 -29.21 14.02
CA TYR A 64 -19.20 -29.37 14.21
C TYR A 64 -19.80 -30.42 13.27
N ASN A 65 -19.38 -30.44 12.00
CA ASN A 65 -19.84 -31.42 11.03
C ASN A 65 -19.44 -32.86 11.45
N LYS A 66 -18.23 -33.05 11.99
CA LYS A 66 -17.81 -34.35 12.55
C LYS A 66 -18.67 -34.77 13.75
N GLU A 67 -18.97 -33.86 14.67
CA GLU A 67 -19.88 -34.15 15.79
C GLU A 67 -21.29 -34.53 15.30
N MET A 68 -21.78 -33.86 14.25
CA MET A 68 -23.06 -34.21 13.60
C MET A 68 -22.97 -35.59 12.95
N ASP A 69 -21.87 -35.94 12.30
CA ASP A 69 -21.69 -37.27 11.72
C ASP A 69 -21.68 -38.36 12.78
N GLU A 70 -20.97 -38.19 13.89
CA GLU A 70 -20.98 -39.13 15.01
C GLU A 70 -22.39 -39.35 15.58
N THR A 71 -23.19 -38.28 15.65
CA THR A 71 -24.55 -38.32 16.19
C THR A 71 -25.55 -38.97 15.23
N TYR A 72 -25.53 -38.59 13.95
CA TYR A 72 -26.58 -38.92 12.99
C TYR A 72 -26.22 -40.05 12.04
N GLN A 73 -24.95 -40.21 11.66
CA GLN A 73 -24.56 -41.11 10.56
C GLN A 73 -24.84 -42.57 10.91
N ASN A 74 -24.55 -42.99 12.13
CA ASN A 74 -24.85 -44.35 12.59
C ASN A 74 -26.35 -44.65 12.59
N GLN A 75 -27.17 -43.68 13.03
CA GLN A 75 -28.63 -43.84 13.06
C GLN A 75 -29.19 -43.92 11.64
N ILE A 76 -28.81 -42.98 10.77
CA ILE A 76 -29.21 -42.95 9.36
C ILE A 76 -28.79 -44.23 8.66
N PHE A 77 -27.54 -44.68 8.82
CA PHE A 77 -27.03 -45.91 8.23
C PHE A 77 -27.81 -47.14 8.73
N SER A 78 -28.09 -47.21 10.03
CA SER A 78 -28.85 -48.32 10.61
C SER A 78 -30.28 -48.40 10.05
N LEU A 79 -30.94 -47.25 9.85
CA LEU A 79 -32.28 -47.19 9.26
C LEU A 79 -32.26 -47.57 7.78
N GLN A 80 -31.26 -47.08 7.02
CA GLN A 80 -31.06 -47.45 5.61
C GLN A 80 -30.80 -48.95 5.45
N LEU A 81 -30.03 -49.55 6.35
CA LEU A 81 -29.75 -50.98 6.34
C LEU A 81 -31.05 -51.76 6.60
N LYS A 82 -31.79 -51.41 7.65
CA LYS A 82 -33.09 -52.04 7.98
C LYS A 82 -34.07 -52.00 6.80
N LEU A 83 -34.21 -50.84 6.17
CA LEU A 83 -35.06 -50.64 5.00
C LEU A 83 -34.66 -51.52 3.79
N LYS A 84 -33.38 -51.90 3.67
CA LYS A 84 -32.87 -52.71 2.56
C LYS A 84 -32.84 -54.21 2.85
N THR A 85 -32.66 -54.63 4.10
CA THR A 85 -32.33 -56.02 4.44
C THR A 85 -33.43 -56.77 5.18
N VAL A 86 -34.40 -56.07 5.77
CA VAL A 86 -35.46 -56.69 6.56
C VAL A 86 -36.75 -56.72 5.75
N GLN A 87 -37.48 -57.83 5.82
CA GLN A 87 -38.85 -57.89 5.31
C GLN A 87 -39.76 -57.13 6.29
N LEU A 88 -40.15 -55.93 5.90
CA LEU A 88 -40.98 -55.02 6.69
C LEU A 88 -42.40 -54.98 6.11
N SER A 89 -43.39 -54.71 6.96
CA SER A 89 -44.72 -54.35 6.49
C SER A 89 -44.69 -53.00 5.76
N LYS A 90 -45.76 -52.69 5.00
CA LYS A 90 -45.85 -51.41 4.31
C LYS A 90 -45.86 -50.24 5.31
N GLU A 91 -46.60 -50.40 6.40
CA GLU A 91 -46.71 -49.42 7.48
C GLU A 91 -45.36 -49.19 8.19
N GLU A 92 -44.60 -50.27 8.44
CA GLU A 92 -43.26 -50.19 9.04
C GLU A 92 -42.25 -49.51 8.10
N MET A 93 -42.32 -49.79 6.80
CA MET A 93 -41.48 -49.16 5.79
C MET A 93 -41.73 -47.65 5.72
N GLU A 94 -43.00 -47.23 5.67
CA GLU A 94 -43.38 -45.81 5.67
C GLU A 94 -42.93 -45.10 6.95
N ALA A 95 -43.08 -45.74 8.12
CA ALA A 95 -42.62 -45.20 9.39
C ALA A 95 -41.09 -44.99 9.44
N LEU A 96 -40.32 -45.98 8.99
CA LEU A 96 -38.84 -45.89 8.95
C LEU A 96 -38.35 -44.88 7.91
N GLN A 97 -39.01 -44.77 6.75
CA GLN A 97 -38.70 -43.74 5.75
C GLN A 97 -38.91 -42.34 6.33
N LYS A 98 -40.04 -42.12 7.01
CA LYS A 98 -40.32 -40.84 7.66
C LYS A 98 -39.29 -40.47 8.74
N GLN A 99 -38.86 -41.46 9.55
CA GLN A 99 -37.78 -41.24 10.53
C GLN A 99 -36.45 -40.89 9.85
N LEU A 100 -36.12 -41.56 8.75
CA LEU A 100 -34.91 -41.29 7.99
C LEU A 100 -34.92 -39.87 7.41
N GLU A 101 -36.04 -39.45 6.80
CA GLU A 101 -36.21 -38.09 6.28
C GLU A 101 -36.11 -37.05 7.40
N GLN A 102 -36.72 -37.32 8.56
CA GLN A 102 -36.64 -36.44 9.71
C GLN A 102 -35.20 -36.26 10.21
N LEU A 103 -34.44 -37.35 10.37
CA LEU A 103 -33.04 -37.29 10.82
C LEU A 103 -32.15 -36.58 9.80
N GLN A 104 -32.35 -36.85 8.51
CA GLN A 104 -31.61 -36.15 7.44
C GLN A 104 -31.94 -34.66 7.41
N GLY A 105 -33.22 -34.32 7.56
CA GLY A 105 -33.69 -32.93 7.63
C GLY A 105 -33.13 -32.19 8.84
N GLU A 106 -33.14 -32.82 10.02
CA GLU A 106 -32.58 -32.24 11.25
C GLU A 106 -31.07 -32.00 11.13
N ARG A 107 -30.30 -32.99 10.65
CA ARG A 107 -28.86 -32.84 10.40
C ARG A 107 -28.60 -31.67 9.45
N SER A 108 -29.32 -31.61 8.34
CA SER A 108 -29.15 -30.55 7.33
C SER A 108 -29.50 -29.17 7.88
N ALA A 109 -30.59 -29.06 8.65
CA ALA A 109 -31.01 -27.82 9.28
C ALA A 109 -29.98 -27.32 10.31
N LYS A 110 -29.41 -28.22 11.12
CA LYS A 110 -28.36 -27.88 12.09
C LYS A 110 -27.07 -27.40 11.42
N LEU A 111 -26.62 -28.07 10.36
CA LEU A 111 -25.46 -27.63 9.59
C LEU A 111 -25.69 -26.25 8.95
N ALA A 112 -26.84 -26.04 8.32
CA ALA A 112 -27.17 -24.75 7.72
C ALA A 112 -27.27 -23.62 8.77
N ALA A 113 -27.83 -23.92 9.95
CA ALA A 113 -27.88 -22.96 11.05
C ALA A 113 -26.47 -22.59 11.54
N LYS A 114 -25.57 -23.58 11.66
CA LYS A 114 -24.18 -23.33 12.06
C LYS A 114 -23.41 -22.53 11.02
N GLU A 115 -23.57 -22.83 9.74
CA GLU A 115 -22.96 -22.07 8.65
C GLU A 115 -23.40 -20.59 8.68
N LYS A 116 -24.70 -20.35 8.86
CA LYS A 116 -25.26 -19.00 9.00
C LYS A 116 -24.71 -18.27 10.24
N GLU A 117 -24.60 -18.97 11.36
CA GLU A 117 -24.03 -18.42 12.60
C GLU A 117 -22.57 -17.99 12.38
N LEU A 118 -21.74 -18.85 11.81
CA LEU A 118 -20.31 -18.58 11.56
C LEU A 118 -20.12 -17.45 10.53
N SER A 119 -20.95 -17.40 9.49
CA SER A 119 -20.97 -16.26 8.55
C SER A 119 -21.34 -14.95 9.24
N GLY A 120 -22.32 -14.97 10.15
CA GLY A 120 -22.65 -13.82 10.99
C GLY A 120 -21.51 -13.37 11.90
N GLN A 121 -20.76 -14.33 12.47
CA GLN A 121 -19.58 -14.03 13.29
C GLN A 121 -18.47 -13.36 12.46
N LEU A 122 -18.23 -13.81 11.23
CA LEU A 122 -17.26 -13.18 10.33
C LEU A 122 -17.57 -11.69 10.14
N GLU A 123 -18.82 -11.36 9.80
CA GLU A 123 -19.22 -9.96 9.59
C GLU A 123 -19.16 -9.15 10.89
N ALA A 124 -19.62 -9.72 12.01
CA ALA A 124 -19.60 -9.05 13.31
C ALA A 124 -18.17 -8.69 13.77
N VAL A 125 -17.19 -9.56 13.50
CA VAL A 125 -15.78 -9.31 13.84
C VAL A 125 -15.14 -8.36 12.84
N MET A 126 -15.47 -8.45 11.55
CA MET A 126 -14.85 -7.61 10.51
C MET A 126 -15.39 -6.18 10.44
N ALA A 127 -16.65 -5.95 10.82
CA ALA A 127 -17.25 -4.61 10.81
C ALA A 127 -16.46 -3.56 11.64
N PRO A 128 -16.12 -3.80 12.92
CA PRO A 128 -15.33 -2.84 13.69
C PRO A 128 -13.90 -2.68 13.17
N GLU A 129 -13.32 -3.73 12.58
CA GLU A 129 -11.96 -3.69 12.02
C GLU A 129 -11.88 -2.81 10.77
N LYS A 130 -12.90 -2.89 9.89
CA LYS A 130 -13.02 -1.98 8.74
C LYS A 130 -13.19 -0.54 9.18
N ALA A 131 -14.05 -0.28 10.16
CA ALA A 131 -14.25 1.06 10.70
C ALA A 131 -12.97 1.62 11.37
N ALA A 132 -12.23 0.79 12.09
CA ALA A 132 -10.95 1.17 12.69
C ALA A 132 -9.89 1.47 11.62
N ALA A 133 -9.83 0.67 10.55
CA ALA A 133 -8.94 0.87 9.42
C ALA A 133 -9.22 2.18 8.65
N GLU A 134 -10.49 2.50 8.40
CA GLU A 134 -10.88 3.77 7.78
C GLU A 134 -10.48 4.98 8.65
N LYS A 135 -10.71 4.88 9.96
CA LYS A 135 -10.31 5.91 10.92
C LYS A 135 -8.78 6.08 10.97
N GLU A 136 -8.03 4.98 10.97
CA GLU A 136 -6.57 4.98 10.95
C GLU A 136 -6.04 5.65 9.67
N LEU A 137 -6.59 5.30 8.51
CA LEU A 137 -6.18 5.89 7.22
C LEU A 137 -6.47 7.39 7.17
N SER A 138 -7.66 7.81 7.63
CA SER A 138 -8.03 9.23 7.69
C SER A 138 -7.14 10.02 8.65
N ALA A 139 -6.86 9.48 9.84
CA ALA A 139 -5.97 10.11 10.81
C ALA A 139 -4.55 10.26 10.24
N TYR A 140 -4.04 9.21 9.61
CA TYR A 140 -2.72 9.24 8.97
C TYR A 140 -2.65 10.25 7.81
N ALA A 141 -3.67 10.30 6.95
CA ALA A 141 -3.73 11.28 5.87
C ALA A 141 -3.71 12.72 6.42
N ASN A 142 -4.44 13.00 7.49
CA ASN A 142 -4.43 14.31 8.13
C ASN A 142 -3.05 14.64 8.72
N GLU A 143 -2.41 13.69 9.41
CA GLU A 143 -1.08 13.85 9.97
C GLU A 143 -0.04 14.15 8.89
N VAL A 144 -0.03 13.36 7.80
CA VAL A 144 0.88 13.56 6.67
C VAL A 144 0.62 14.92 6.01
N ASN A 145 -0.64 15.29 5.80
CA ASN A 145 -0.97 16.60 5.22
C ASN A 145 -0.46 17.75 6.11
N THR A 146 -0.68 17.69 7.42
CA THR A 146 -0.17 18.72 8.35
C THR A 146 1.37 18.76 8.36
N ALA A 147 2.04 17.62 8.38
CA ALA A 147 3.50 17.55 8.32
C ALA A 147 4.06 18.14 7.03
N LEU A 148 3.45 17.83 5.88
CA LEU A 148 3.86 18.36 4.58
C LEU A 148 3.59 19.86 4.46
N GLN A 149 2.49 20.37 5.01
CA GLN A 149 2.21 21.82 5.06
C GLN A 149 3.25 22.58 5.90
N GLN A 150 3.64 22.03 7.05
CA GLN A 150 4.71 22.61 7.86
C GLN A 150 6.04 22.60 7.10
N GLN A 151 6.36 21.49 6.44
CA GLN A 151 7.56 21.37 5.62
C GLN A 151 7.55 22.35 4.44
N ALA A 152 6.39 22.56 3.81
CA ALA A 152 6.21 23.53 2.74
C ALA A 152 6.47 24.96 3.23
N ALA A 153 5.96 25.32 4.40
CA ALA A 153 6.16 26.63 5.01
C ALA A 153 7.63 26.90 5.37
N VAL A 154 8.33 25.90 5.91
CA VAL A 154 9.77 26.00 6.21
C VAL A 154 10.58 26.15 4.93
N LYS A 155 10.32 25.31 3.92
CA LYS A 155 11.03 25.37 2.63
C LYS A 155 10.76 26.67 1.88
N SER A 156 9.53 27.17 1.87
CA SER A 156 9.21 28.44 1.22
C SER A 156 9.86 29.62 1.93
N ALA A 157 9.91 29.63 3.27
CA ALA A 157 10.64 30.63 4.04
C ALA A 157 12.15 30.57 3.78
N GLU A 158 12.73 29.37 3.65
CA GLU A 158 14.15 29.19 3.32
C GLU A 158 14.48 29.69 1.91
N ILE A 159 13.63 29.38 0.92
CA ILE A 159 13.75 29.89 -0.45
C ILE A 159 13.70 31.42 -0.44
N ALA A 160 12.72 32.01 0.26
CA ALA A 160 12.59 33.45 0.38
C ALA A 160 13.79 34.11 1.09
N ALA A 161 14.31 33.49 2.15
CA ALA A 161 15.49 33.97 2.87
C ALA A 161 16.75 33.93 2.00
N ARG A 162 16.97 32.83 1.26
CA ARG A 162 18.08 32.71 0.31
C ARG A 162 18.02 33.76 -0.80
N MET A 163 16.82 34.13 -1.26
CA MET A 163 16.64 35.22 -2.22
C MET A 163 16.98 36.59 -1.64
N GLN A 164 16.76 36.82 -0.33
CA GLN A 164 17.10 38.08 0.33
C GLN A 164 18.59 38.18 0.72
N THR A 165 19.24 37.05 1.03
CA THR A 165 20.67 37.00 1.39
C THR A 165 21.59 36.77 0.19
N ALA A 166 21.05 36.49 -1.00
CA ALA A 166 21.82 36.56 -2.22
C ALA A 166 22.35 37.99 -2.33
N PRO A 167 23.68 38.23 -2.25
CA PRO A 167 24.18 39.58 -2.39
C PRO A 167 23.72 40.08 -3.76
N LEU A 168 23.04 41.23 -3.76
CA LEU A 168 23.18 42.18 -4.85
C LEU A 168 24.69 42.43 -4.99
N GLN A 169 25.38 41.60 -5.78
CA GLN A 169 26.63 41.98 -6.41
C GLN A 169 26.29 43.03 -7.48
N SER A 170 25.76 44.15 -7.02
CA SER A 170 25.81 45.41 -7.73
C SER A 170 27.02 46.16 -7.18
N GLN A 171 28.21 45.81 -7.67
CA GLN A 171 29.25 46.81 -7.87
C GLN A 171 29.81 46.68 -9.28
N ALA A 172 29.39 47.66 -10.08
CA ALA A 172 30.00 48.21 -11.27
C ALA A 172 31.35 47.59 -11.69
N GLY A 173 31.34 46.93 -12.84
CA GLY A 173 32.54 46.46 -13.51
C GLY A 173 32.21 45.44 -14.58
N GLN A 174 31.77 45.95 -15.73
CA GLN A 174 31.70 45.31 -17.05
C GLN A 174 31.88 43.77 -17.10
N GLY A 175 30.81 43.07 -17.48
CA GLY A 175 30.92 41.83 -18.24
C GLY A 175 31.01 40.53 -17.46
N ARG A 176 30.11 40.29 -16.50
CA ARG A 176 29.81 38.90 -16.09
C ARG A 176 28.81 38.34 -17.10
N THR A 177 29.33 37.71 -18.16
CA THR A 177 28.53 37.22 -19.29
C THR A 177 27.41 36.30 -18.82
N GLU A 178 26.25 36.34 -19.48
CA GLU A 178 25.09 35.45 -19.24
C GLU A 178 25.46 33.97 -19.06
N THR A 179 26.60 33.56 -19.63
CA THR A 179 27.23 32.26 -19.49
C THR A 179 27.59 31.89 -18.03
N GLU A 180 28.04 32.83 -17.20
CA GLU A 180 28.40 32.54 -15.79
C GLU A 180 27.16 32.40 -14.89
N GLN A 181 26.11 33.18 -15.13
CA GLN A 181 24.82 33.01 -14.44
C GLN A 181 24.13 31.71 -14.89
N LYS A 182 24.17 31.40 -16.18
CA LYS A 182 23.72 30.10 -16.70
C LYS A 182 24.54 28.94 -16.14
N ALA A 183 25.84 29.10 -15.91
CA ALA A 183 26.69 28.08 -15.32
C ALA A 183 26.35 27.85 -13.83
N ALA A 184 26.08 28.92 -13.07
CA ALA A 184 25.68 28.80 -11.67
C ALA A 184 24.29 28.14 -11.52
N LEU A 185 23.32 28.55 -12.35
CA LEU A 185 21.99 27.94 -12.38
C LEU A 185 22.05 26.49 -12.83
N LYS A 186 22.78 26.18 -13.91
CA LYS A 186 23.01 24.80 -14.34
C LYS A 186 23.74 23.99 -13.28
N SER A 187 24.69 24.55 -12.55
CA SER A 187 25.38 23.83 -11.46
C SER A 187 24.41 23.48 -10.34
N GLN A 188 23.44 24.35 -10.04
CA GLN A 188 22.42 24.11 -9.03
C GLN A 188 21.39 23.09 -9.52
N GLU A 189 20.94 23.20 -10.77
CA GLU A 189 20.09 22.18 -11.42
C GLU A 189 20.80 20.82 -11.45
N ILE A 190 22.09 20.77 -11.81
CA ILE A 190 22.90 19.55 -11.82
C ILE A 190 22.98 18.95 -10.41
N THR A 191 23.11 19.77 -9.36
CA THR A 191 23.18 19.28 -7.98
C THR A 191 21.84 18.67 -7.55
N VAL A 192 20.72 19.35 -7.83
CA VAL A 192 19.38 18.83 -7.51
C VAL A 192 19.08 17.58 -8.34
N LEU A 193 19.44 17.56 -9.62
CA LEU A 193 19.28 16.39 -10.48
C LEU A 193 20.13 15.23 -9.97
N GLN A 194 21.35 15.50 -9.51
CA GLN A 194 22.27 14.51 -8.94
C GLN A 194 21.71 13.92 -7.65
N ASP A 195 21.14 14.74 -6.76
CA ASP A 195 20.48 14.29 -5.54
C ASP A 195 19.24 13.44 -5.84
N CYS A 196 18.43 13.85 -6.83
CA CYS A 196 17.29 13.06 -7.30
C CYS A 196 17.73 11.71 -7.89
N ILE A 197 18.78 11.69 -8.71
CA ILE A 197 19.35 10.45 -9.28
C ILE A 197 19.88 9.54 -8.17
N ILE A 198 20.60 10.09 -7.19
CA ILE A 198 21.11 9.31 -6.05
C ILE A 198 19.96 8.73 -5.24
N LYS A 199 18.89 9.50 -5.01
CA LYS A 199 17.71 9.02 -4.29
C LYS A 199 16.97 7.92 -5.04
N ASP A 200 16.79 8.06 -6.36
CA ASP A 200 16.17 7.00 -7.19
C ASP A 200 17.02 5.72 -7.19
N ILE A 201 18.35 5.85 -7.28
CA ILE A 201 19.27 4.72 -7.14
C ILE A 201 19.13 4.08 -5.76
N GLN A 202 19.00 4.86 -4.68
CA GLN A 202 18.82 4.34 -3.32
C GLN A 202 17.49 3.60 -3.16
N ASP A 203 16.39 4.14 -3.67
CA ASP A 203 15.07 3.53 -3.58
C ASP A 203 15.02 2.19 -4.35
N LYS A 204 15.59 2.16 -5.56
CA LYS A 204 15.69 0.92 -6.36
C LYS A 204 16.67 -0.08 -5.75
N THR A 205 17.75 0.40 -5.14
CA THR A 205 18.69 -0.46 -4.39
C THR A 205 18.03 -1.07 -3.17
N ALA A 206 17.23 -0.30 -2.43
CA ALA A 206 16.47 -0.79 -1.27
C ALA A 206 15.46 -1.86 -1.68
N LYS A 207 14.79 -1.68 -2.82
CA LYS A 207 13.90 -2.67 -3.41
C LYS A 207 14.62 -3.99 -3.73
N ILE A 208 15.74 -3.93 -4.45
CA ILE A 208 16.53 -5.12 -4.80
C ILE A 208 17.14 -5.79 -3.55
N ALA A 209 17.55 -5.01 -2.55
CA ALA A 209 18.04 -5.52 -1.28
C ALA A 209 16.95 -6.32 -0.54
N ALA A 210 15.71 -5.80 -0.49
CA ALA A 210 14.57 -6.52 0.08
C ALA A 210 14.25 -7.81 -0.68
N GLU A 211 14.24 -7.77 -2.01
CA GLU A 211 13.98 -8.95 -2.86
C GLU A 211 15.04 -10.05 -2.69
N ARG A 212 16.29 -9.68 -2.40
CA ARG A 212 17.40 -10.62 -2.20
C ARG A 212 17.73 -10.89 -0.72
N SER A 213 16.90 -10.42 0.20
CA SER A 213 17.10 -10.58 1.65
C SER A 213 18.47 -10.09 2.14
N LEU A 214 18.94 -8.97 1.56
CA LEU A 214 20.18 -8.30 1.97
C LEU A 214 19.87 -7.25 3.03
N GLU A 215 20.57 -7.32 4.16
CA GLU A 215 20.35 -6.42 5.30
C GLU A 215 21.04 -5.06 5.12
N ALA A 216 22.14 -5.01 4.37
CA ALA A 216 22.88 -3.78 4.10
C ALA A 216 23.55 -3.82 2.72
N VAL A 217 23.57 -2.67 2.05
CA VAL A 217 24.27 -2.46 0.77
C VAL A 217 25.33 -1.39 0.94
N LEU A 218 26.56 -1.69 0.53
CA LEU A 218 27.70 -0.78 0.65
C LEU A 218 28.02 -0.15 -0.70
N GLY A 219 27.89 1.17 -0.80
CA GLY A 219 28.10 1.91 -2.05
C GLY A 219 29.57 2.09 -2.47
N VAL A 220 30.52 1.99 -1.53
CA VAL A 220 31.96 2.08 -1.81
C VAL A 220 32.69 1.01 -1.00
N TYR A 221 33.44 0.14 -1.67
CA TYR A 221 34.23 -0.91 -1.01
C TYR A 221 35.63 -0.99 -1.62
N LYS A 222 36.64 -1.38 -0.82
CA LYS A 222 38.06 -1.42 -1.24
C LYS A 222 38.55 -2.81 -1.65
N VAL A 223 37.98 -3.89 -1.12
CA VAL A 223 38.32 -5.28 -1.49
C VAL A 223 37.08 -6.15 -1.33
N ASN A 224 36.73 -6.92 -2.35
CA ASN A 224 35.59 -7.84 -2.32
C ASN A 224 36.06 -9.22 -1.84
N VAL A 225 35.79 -9.56 -0.58
CA VAL A 225 36.26 -10.85 0.00
C VAL A 225 35.14 -11.88 0.08
N SER A 226 33.86 -11.45 0.00
CA SER A 226 32.68 -12.35 0.02
C SER A 226 31.33 -11.65 -0.19
N ALA A 227 31.28 -10.44 -0.76
CA ALA A 227 30.02 -9.70 -0.94
C ALA A 227 29.33 -10.04 -2.28
N VAL A 228 28.00 -10.09 -2.26
CA VAL A 228 27.19 -10.29 -3.47
C VAL A 228 27.06 -8.97 -4.21
N ASP A 229 27.54 -8.93 -5.46
CA ASP A 229 27.37 -7.77 -6.33
C ASP A 229 25.92 -7.71 -6.85
N ILE A 230 25.28 -6.56 -6.67
CA ILE A 230 23.89 -6.30 -7.12
C ILE A 230 23.81 -5.18 -8.15
N THR A 231 24.94 -4.65 -8.64
CA THR A 231 24.97 -3.50 -9.55
C THR A 231 24.16 -3.74 -10.82
N ASP A 232 24.29 -4.91 -11.45
CA ASP A 232 23.52 -5.23 -12.67
C ASP A 232 22.01 -5.34 -12.41
N ALA A 233 21.62 -5.84 -11.24
CA ALA A 233 20.21 -5.95 -10.85
C ALA A 233 19.58 -4.59 -10.60
N VAL A 234 20.32 -3.68 -9.94
CA VAL A 234 19.88 -2.29 -9.74
C VAL A 234 19.80 -1.55 -11.07
N ILE A 235 20.77 -1.74 -11.99
CA ILE A 235 20.74 -1.13 -13.33
C ILE A 235 19.51 -1.63 -14.13
N ALA A 236 19.19 -2.91 -14.06
CA ALA A 236 18.01 -3.47 -14.73
C ALA A 236 16.70 -2.87 -14.18
N GLU A 237 16.62 -2.63 -12.87
CA GLU A 237 15.45 -2.04 -12.22
C GLU A 237 15.35 -0.52 -12.43
N ILE A 238 16.46 0.17 -12.69
CA ILE A 238 16.46 1.58 -13.13
C ILE A 238 15.92 1.73 -14.55
N LYS A 239 16.18 0.74 -15.43
CA LYS A 239 15.79 0.78 -16.85
C LYS A 239 14.36 0.28 -17.14
N LYS A 240 13.68 -0.27 -16.13
CA LYS A 240 12.25 -0.62 -16.20
C LYS A 240 11.39 0.61 -15.96
#